data_AF-A0AAP7A0D4-F1
#
_entry.id   AF-A0AAP7A0D4-F1
#
_cell.length_a   1.000
_cell.length_b   1.000
_cell.length_c   1.000
_cell.angle_alpha   90.00
_cell.angle_beta   90.00
_cell.angle_gamma   90.00
#
_symmetry.space_group_name_H-M   'P 1'
#
loop_
_entity.id
_entity.type
_entity.pdbx_description
1 polymer ?
#
loop_
_entity_poly.entity_id
_entity_poly.type
_entity_poly.pdbx_seq_one_letter_code
_entity_poly.pdbx_strand_id
1 'polypeptide(L)'
;MKMGTGWWPIVTNCRQMNRKTLLAALALLLFLLTCFPGTSKLYAANANGKMLIVRAGDSIQKAINEAERDATITVQEGSYHEQLVINKPLKLQAANNAKVILSGNHQGHVITITASGVSLSGFQINQSGNKKQDAGIYIASSDNLIVSNTLSRVQNGIYVNKGHGNQIENNTITSNNNRISKRGNGIHLFYGSGNVVRGNDIYNVQDGIYIDFAADSTLSGNTISDSRYAIHLMFGKGGLVSGNQFTYNINGMMVMSSSSFRIEQNIMQKQLDYRGYGALLYNTDRITMRGNRIMDNSNGLGLEDARDSMIADNVIAGNHLGLSLLKGNTGTTLSGNQFIGNVVQARSLDDKQAIDDGTSGNYWDDYSSFDLTGDGIGELPYYASSIYDKLLPKQPQLQFYFESPAIQLWNAVNRMLPATSTVSGADRFPLTQRPVPQPIADGTAQAGLEGELPADNRQLIGIAGCLFLIGGIFILAQGRIQK
;
A
#
# COMPACT_ATOMS: atom_id res chain seq x y z
N MET A 1 -74.29 -16.62 2.70
CA MET A 1 -75.43 -15.97 2.02
C MET A 1 -74.92 -14.61 1.50
N LYS A 2 -74.78 -14.46 0.16
CA LYS A 2 -74.61 -13.25 -0.72
C LYS A 2 -73.70 -12.08 -0.24
N MET A 3 -72.84 -11.41 -1.01
CA MET A 3 -72.40 -11.23 -2.41
C MET A 3 -71.14 -10.31 -2.31
N GLY A 4 -70.15 -10.15 -3.21
CA GLY A 4 -69.86 -10.64 -4.56
C GLY A 4 -68.65 -9.86 -5.15
N THR A 5 -67.99 -10.49 -6.15
CA THR A 5 -67.18 -9.92 -7.27
C THR A 5 -65.80 -9.31 -6.95
N GLY A 6 -64.70 -9.53 -7.69
CA GLY A 6 -64.44 -10.30 -8.91
C GLY A 6 -63.33 -9.66 -9.78
N TRP A 7 -62.26 -10.41 -10.04
CA TRP A 7 -61.41 -10.48 -11.26
C TRP A 7 -60.38 -9.37 -11.68
N TRP A 8 -59.21 -9.89 -12.12
CA TRP A 8 -57.98 -9.39 -12.82
C TRP A 8 -58.14 -8.38 -13.98
N PRO A 9 -57.08 -7.97 -14.73
CA PRO A 9 -55.65 -7.66 -14.48
C PRO A 9 -55.30 -6.25 -15.08
N ILE A 10 -54.02 -5.85 -15.27
CA ILE A 10 -53.56 -5.06 -16.46
C ILE A 10 -52.04 -4.81 -16.44
N VAL A 11 -51.40 -5.31 -17.48
CA VAL A 11 -50.12 -4.93 -18.07
C VAL A 11 -50.29 -3.63 -18.86
N THR A 12 -49.22 -2.84 -19.03
CA THR A 12 -49.03 -1.71 -19.97
C THR A 12 -49.76 -0.38 -19.70
N ASN A 13 -49.00 0.67 -19.35
CA ASN A 13 -48.87 1.88 -20.17
C ASN A 13 -47.88 2.88 -19.55
N CYS A 14 -46.72 3.04 -20.19
CA CYS A 14 -45.91 4.25 -20.05
C CYS A 14 -46.65 5.36 -20.82
N ARG A 15 -47.56 6.07 -20.15
CA ARG A 15 -48.23 7.26 -20.69
C ARG A 15 -47.58 8.49 -20.09
N GLN A 16 -46.98 9.29 -20.98
CA GLN A 16 -46.65 10.71 -20.87
C GLN A 16 -46.78 11.32 -19.47
N MET A 17 -45.64 11.56 -18.83
CA MET A 17 -45.57 12.54 -17.73
C MET A 17 -46.11 13.88 -18.26
N ASN A 18 -47.24 14.31 -17.69
CA ASN A 18 -47.82 15.63 -17.92
C ASN A 18 -46.77 16.70 -17.56
N ARG A 19 -46.67 17.73 -18.40
CA ARG A 19 -45.79 18.91 -18.23
C ARG A 19 -45.86 19.51 -16.81
N LYS A 20 -47.01 19.41 -16.13
CA LYS A 20 -47.20 19.84 -14.73
C LYS A 20 -46.44 18.99 -13.71
N THR A 21 -46.34 17.68 -13.91
CA THR A 21 -45.58 16.77 -13.04
C THR A 21 -44.07 16.94 -13.24
N LEU A 22 -43.64 17.21 -14.49
CA LEU A 22 -42.25 17.53 -14.80
C LEU A 22 -41.84 18.88 -14.18
N LEU A 23 -42.70 19.90 -14.26
CA LEU A 23 -42.46 21.21 -13.63
C LEU A 23 -42.45 21.14 -12.11
N ALA A 24 -43.30 20.32 -11.49
CA ALA A 24 -43.29 20.10 -10.05
C ALA A 24 -42.02 19.36 -9.59
N ALA A 25 -41.55 18.36 -10.35
CA ALA A 25 -40.29 17.67 -10.07
C ALA A 25 -39.08 18.60 -10.24
N LEU A 26 -39.06 19.45 -11.27
CA LEU A 26 -38.01 20.46 -11.47
C LEU A 26 -38.01 21.54 -10.37
N ALA A 27 -39.19 21.99 -9.94
CA ALA A 27 -39.30 22.94 -8.82
C ALA A 27 -38.85 22.33 -7.49
N LEU A 28 -39.15 21.04 -7.25
CA LEU A 28 -38.67 20.32 -6.07
C LEU A 28 -37.16 20.08 -6.11
N LEU A 29 -36.58 19.81 -7.30
CA LEU A 29 -35.14 19.68 -7.50
C LEU A 29 -34.41 21.02 -7.30
N LEU A 30 -34.97 22.11 -7.81
CA LEU A 30 -34.46 23.48 -7.59
C LEU A 30 -34.58 23.90 -6.12
N PHE A 31 -35.67 23.51 -5.43
CA PHE A 31 -35.85 23.78 -4.00
C PHE A 31 -34.86 22.98 -3.14
N LEU A 32 -34.61 21.70 -3.49
CA LEU A 32 -33.59 20.86 -2.84
C LEU A 32 -32.17 21.38 -3.09
N LEU A 33 -31.90 21.97 -4.27
CA LEU A 33 -30.63 22.64 -4.58
C LEU A 33 -30.44 23.95 -3.79
N THR A 34 -31.52 24.63 -3.38
CA THR A 34 -31.44 25.86 -2.57
C THR A 34 -31.49 25.63 -1.06
N CYS A 35 -31.92 24.46 -0.59
CA CYS A 35 -32.15 24.18 0.83
C CYS A 35 -31.08 23.30 1.52
N PHE A 36 -30.01 22.91 0.82
CA PHE A 36 -28.84 22.30 1.45
C PHE A 36 -27.61 23.21 1.29
N PRO A 37 -27.32 24.13 2.24
CA PRO A 37 -25.97 24.65 2.40
C PRO A 37 -25.10 23.56 3.04
N GLY A 38 -24.88 22.48 2.31
CA GLY A 38 -23.94 21.42 2.66
C GLY A 38 -22.53 21.90 2.33
N THR A 39 -21.77 22.19 3.38
CA THR A 39 -20.44 22.77 3.33
C THR A 39 -19.40 21.83 2.72
N SER A 40 -19.36 21.73 1.40
CA SER A 40 -18.09 21.58 0.69
C SER A 40 -17.39 22.94 0.80
N LYS A 41 -16.43 23.08 1.73
CA LYS A 41 -15.40 24.12 1.61
C LYS A 41 -14.55 23.78 0.38
N LEU A 42 -15.10 24.01 -0.80
CA LEU A 42 -14.32 24.46 -1.94
C LEU A 42 -13.66 25.76 -1.45
N TYR A 43 -12.41 25.65 -1.05
CA TYR A 43 -11.52 26.80 -1.06
C TYR A 43 -11.43 27.24 -2.52
N ALA A 44 -12.38 28.04 -2.96
CA ALA A 44 -12.13 29.05 -3.97
C ALA A 44 -11.09 29.97 -3.33
N ALA A 45 -9.82 29.56 -3.43
CA ALA A 45 -8.71 30.43 -3.12
C ALA A 45 -8.90 31.66 -3.99
N ASN A 46 -9.00 32.83 -3.36
CA ASN A 46 -8.86 34.10 -4.03
C ASN A 46 -7.54 34.06 -4.81
N ALA A 47 -7.61 33.77 -6.11
CA ALA A 47 -6.46 33.70 -7.02
C ALA A 47 -5.95 35.11 -7.40
N ASN A 48 -5.97 36.04 -6.45
CA ASN A 48 -5.36 37.36 -6.54
C ASN A 48 -4.09 37.48 -5.68
N GLY A 49 -3.58 36.37 -5.14
CA GLY A 49 -2.26 36.33 -4.53
C GLY A 49 -1.20 36.69 -5.58
N LYS A 50 -0.55 37.84 -5.40
CA LYS A 50 0.53 38.33 -6.27
C LYS A 50 1.53 37.20 -6.54
N MET A 51 1.71 36.84 -7.81
CA MET A 51 2.70 35.84 -8.20
C MET A 51 4.10 36.44 -8.10
N LEU A 52 4.95 35.88 -7.24
CA LEU A 52 6.37 36.26 -7.17
C LEU A 52 7.17 35.32 -8.05
N ILE A 53 8.05 35.87 -8.89
CA ILE A 53 8.96 35.11 -9.75
C ILE A 53 10.38 35.31 -9.21
N VAL A 54 11.04 34.21 -8.85
CA VAL A 54 12.45 34.20 -8.44
C VAL A 54 13.29 33.73 -9.62
N ARG A 55 14.29 34.52 -10.03
CA ARG A 55 15.22 34.17 -11.12
C ARG A 55 16.56 33.71 -10.55
N ALA A 56 17.41 33.17 -11.41
CA ALA A 56 18.77 32.81 -11.01
C ALA A 56 19.50 34.06 -10.47
N GLY A 57 20.12 33.95 -9.29
CA GLY A 57 20.77 35.06 -8.59
C GLY A 57 19.88 35.81 -7.59
N ASP A 58 18.55 35.65 -7.67
CA ASP A 58 17.63 36.12 -6.63
C ASP A 58 17.65 35.14 -5.43
N SER A 59 17.24 35.62 -4.25
CA SER A 59 17.05 34.77 -3.07
C SER A 59 15.61 34.26 -2.98
N ILE A 60 15.45 32.94 -2.85
CA ILE A 60 14.14 32.32 -2.59
C ILE A 60 13.65 32.74 -1.19
N GLN A 61 14.53 32.78 -0.19
CA GLN A 61 14.13 33.19 1.16
C GLN A 61 13.62 34.63 1.20
N LYS A 62 14.24 35.54 0.45
CA LYS A 62 13.75 36.92 0.33
C LYS A 62 12.31 36.96 -0.23
N ALA A 63 12.04 36.19 -1.28
CA ALA A 63 10.70 36.09 -1.84
C ALA A 63 9.68 35.50 -0.86
N ILE A 64 10.06 34.49 -0.06
CA ILE A 64 9.22 33.94 1.03
C ILE A 64 8.92 35.03 2.07
N ASN A 65 9.92 35.82 2.45
CA ASN A 65 9.77 36.87 3.46
C ASN A 65 8.81 37.98 2.98
N GLU A 66 8.92 38.39 1.71
CA GLU A 66 8.10 39.44 1.09
C GLU A 66 6.70 38.98 0.66
N ALA A 67 6.51 37.68 0.45
CA ALA A 67 5.23 37.12 0.04
C ALA A 67 4.14 37.35 1.10
N GLU A 68 2.94 37.71 0.62
CA GLU A 68 1.71 37.66 1.40
C GLU A 68 1.33 36.22 1.74
N ARG A 69 0.44 36.03 2.72
CA ARG A 69 -0.11 34.69 3.01
C ARG A 69 -0.84 34.16 1.78
N ASP A 70 -0.75 32.86 1.57
CA ASP A 70 -1.36 32.11 0.47
C ASP A 70 -0.85 32.53 -0.93
N ALA A 71 0.20 33.35 -1.01
CA ALA A 71 0.82 33.74 -2.28
C ALA A 71 1.48 32.54 -2.97
N THR A 72 1.68 32.67 -4.29
CA THR A 72 2.42 31.70 -5.10
C THR A 72 3.78 32.28 -5.50
N ILE A 73 4.84 31.58 -5.14
CA ILE A 73 6.22 31.86 -5.52
C ILE A 73 6.64 30.81 -6.56
N THR A 74 6.97 31.27 -7.76
CA THR A 74 7.49 30.43 -8.84
C THR A 74 8.98 30.68 -9.02
N VAL A 75 9.78 29.63 -8.86
CA VAL A 75 11.24 29.69 -8.97
C VAL A 75 11.66 29.21 -10.36
N GLN A 76 12.40 30.05 -11.08
CA GLN A 76 12.93 29.72 -12.40
C GLN A 76 14.15 28.81 -12.28
N GLU A 77 14.56 28.22 -13.40
CA GLU A 77 15.74 27.35 -13.47
C GLU A 77 16.99 28.02 -12.89
N GLY A 78 17.74 27.27 -12.07
CA GLY A 78 18.91 27.78 -11.39
C GLY A 78 19.41 26.89 -10.26
N SER A 79 20.58 27.24 -9.72
CA SER A 79 21.15 26.63 -8.51
C SER A 79 21.11 27.64 -7.37
N TYR A 80 20.41 27.28 -6.31
CA TYR A 80 20.16 28.09 -5.12
C TYR A 80 20.85 27.45 -3.92
N HIS A 81 21.72 28.21 -3.27
CA HIS A 81 22.51 27.75 -2.13
C HIS A 81 21.99 28.41 -0.86
N GLU A 82 20.81 27.97 -0.42
CA GLU A 82 20.03 28.57 0.65
C GLU A 82 19.45 27.49 1.56
N GLN A 83 19.28 27.83 2.85
CA GLN A 83 18.43 27.08 3.77
C GLN A 83 17.13 27.84 3.95
N LEU A 84 16.02 27.24 3.56
CA LEU A 84 14.72 27.92 3.53
C LEU A 84 13.95 27.69 4.84
N VAL A 85 13.28 28.73 5.30
CA VAL A 85 12.29 28.68 6.38
C VAL A 85 10.97 29.23 5.85
N ILE A 86 9.98 28.35 5.75
CA ILE A 86 8.61 28.68 5.32
C ILE A 86 7.72 28.74 6.57
N ASN A 87 7.48 29.97 7.04
CA ASN A 87 6.79 30.27 8.29
C ASN A 87 5.40 30.90 8.10
N LYS A 88 4.88 30.88 6.86
CA LYS A 88 3.54 31.32 6.51
C LYS A 88 2.95 30.37 5.44
N PRO A 89 1.62 30.20 5.37
CA PRO A 89 1.00 29.42 4.30
C PRO A 89 1.32 30.07 2.96
N LEU A 90 1.80 29.30 1.99
CA LEU A 90 2.10 29.74 0.63
C LEU A 90 2.31 28.54 -0.30
N LYS A 91 2.35 28.79 -1.60
CA LYS A 91 2.79 27.81 -2.62
C LYS A 91 4.18 28.17 -3.11
N LEU A 92 5.14 27.29 -2.93
CA LEU A 92 6.49 27.40 -3.47
C LEU A 92 6.67 26.30 -4.53
N GLN A 93 6.86 26.70 -5.78
CA GLN A 93 6.94 25.77 -6.90
C GLN A 93 8.10 26.10 -7.83
N ALA A 94 8.76 25.07 -8.36
CA ALA A 94 9.61 25.23 -9.55
C ALA A 94 8.73 25.58 -10.76
N ALA A 95 9.25 26.43 -11.65
CA ALA A 95 8.60 26.68 -12.93
C ALA A 95 8.50 25.37 -13.75
N ASN A 96 7.46 25.25 -14.58
CA ASN A 96 7.22 24.04 -15.36
C ASN A 96 8.47 23.57 -16.12
N ASN A 97 8.87 22.31 -15.91
CA ASN A 97 10.06 21.67 -16.49
C ASN A 97 11.41 22.31 -16.13
N ALA A 98 11.45 23.30 -15.22
CA ALA A 98 12.68 23.97 -14.84
C ALA A 98 13.53 23.10 -13.89
N LYS A 99 14.84 23.07 -14.11
CA LYS A 99 15.77 22.41 -13.20
C LYS A 99 16.16 23.35 -12.04
N VAL A 100 15.35 23.35 -10.98
CA VAL A 100 15.62 24.17 -9.78
C VAL A 100 16.35 23.34 -8.73
N ILE A 101 17.64 23.59 -8.56
CA ILE A 101 18.47 22.93 -7.55
C ILE A 101 18.49 23.78 -6.29
N LEU A 102 18.10 23.21 -5.15
CA LEU A 102 18.23 23.82 -3.83
C LEU A 102 19.21 23.01 -2.98
N SER A 103 20.33 23.61 -2.63
CA SER A 103 21.42 22.99 -1.87
C SER A 103 21.52 23.57 -0.46
N GLY A 104 21.51 22.70 0.55
CA GLY A 104 21.70 23.08 1.96
C GLY A 104 23.16 23.25 2.38
N ASN A 105 24.12 23.19 1.45
CA ASN A 105 25.56 23.37 1.69
C ASN A 105 26.12 22.50 2.84
N HIS A 106 25.61 21.28 2.99
CA HIS A 106 26.00 20.31 4.02
C HIS A 106 25.69 20.75 5.46
N GLN A 107 24.73 21.64 5.65
CA GLN A 107 24.33 22.15 6.95
C GLN A 107 22.83 21.97 7.18
N GLY A 108 22.46 21.56 8.39
CA GLY A 108 21.07 21.55 8.88
C GLY A 108 20.05 20.91 7.94
N HIS A 109 18.83 21.45 7.97
CA HIS A 109 17.78 21.13 6.99
C HIS A 109 17.92 22.03 5.75
N VAL A 110 17.59 21.52 4.57
CA VAL A 110 17.57 22.37 3.35
C VAL A 110 16.32 23.25 3.34
N ILE A 111 15.15 22.67 3.66
CA ILE A 111 13.88 23.39 3.82
C ILE A 111 13.27 23.05 5.18
N THR A 112 12.87 24.08 5.92
CA THR A 112 12.12 23.98 7.19
C THR A 112 10.74 24.59 7.01
N ILE A 113 9.68 23.80 7.21
CA ILE A 113 8.28 24.21 7.09
C ILE A 113 7.66 24.27 8.49
N THR A 114 7.41 25.48 8.99
CA THR A 114 6.82 25.72 10.32
C THR A 114 5.39 26.24 10.27
N ALA A 115 4.88 26.63 9.09
CA ALA A 115 3.48 26.97 8.89
C ALA A 115 2.71 25.86 8.20
N SER A 116 1.47 25.66 8.63
CA SER A 116 0.53 24.77 7.96
C SER A 116 0.03 25.34 6.63
N GLY A 117 -0.47 24.48 5.75
CA GLY A 117 -1.05 24.90 4.46
C GLY A 117 -0.01 25.31 3.42
N VAL A 118 1.23 24.84 3.54
CA VAL A 118 2.29 25.07 2.55
C VAL A 118 2.20 24.02 1.45
N SER A 119 2.33 24.46 0.21
CA SER A 119 2.55 23.58 -0.94
C SER A 119 3.98 23.74 -1.44
N LEU A 120 4.72 22.64 -1.60
CA LEU A 120 6.10 22.62 -2.10
C LEU A 120 6.22 21.62 -3.26
N SER A 121 6.63 22.08 -4.45
CA SER A 121 6.72 21.21 -5.62
C SER A 121 7.83 21.48 -6.62
N GLY A 122 8.33 20.41 -7.24
CA GLY A 122 9.20 20.46 -8.42
C GLY A 122 10.69 20.73 -8.17
N PHE A 123 11.15 20.71 -6.92
CA PHE A 123 12.55 21.04 -6.60
C PHE A 123 13.47 19.82 -6.62
N GLN A 124 14.73 20.04 -7.01
CA GLN A 124 15.85 19.12 -6.77
C GLN A 124 16.59 19.56 -5.50
N ILE A 125 16.34 18.87 -4.39
CA ILE A 125 16.84 19.24 -3.06
C ILE A 125 18.02 18.35 -2.68
N ASN A 126 19.13 18.94 -2.26
CA ASN A 126 20.33 18.18 -1.92
C ASN A 126 21.20 18.80 -0.83
N GLN A 127 22.20 18.03 -0.37
CA GLN A 127 23.25 18.49 0.53
C GLN A 127 22.71 19.06 1.85
N SER A 128 21.81 18.32 2.51
CA SER A 128 21.50 18.60 3.91
C SER A 128 22.74 18.38 4.79
N GLY A 129 22.64 18.77 6.06
CA GLY A 129 23.56 18.30 7.09
C GLY A 129 23.49 16.78 7.32
N ASN A 130 24.30 16.30 8.27
CA ASN A 130 24.50 14.87 8.56
C ASN A 130 24.10 14.46 9.99
N LYS A 131 23.51 15.36 10.78
CA LYS A 131 22.98 15.04 12.11
C LYS A 131 21.73 14.17 11.97
N LYS A 132 21.41 13.38 13.00
CA LYS A 132 20.29 12.42 12.98
C LYS A 132 18.96 13.00 12.49
N GLN A 133 18.66 14.27 12.78
CA GLN A 133 17.42 14.94 12.39
C GLN A 133 17.55 15.79 11.12
N ASP A 134 18.75 16.03 10.61
CA ASP A 134 18.94 16.82 9.39
C ASP A 134 18.18 16.18 8.22
N ALA A 135 17.58 17.01 7.37
CA ALA A 135 16.66 16.55 6.34
C ALA A 135 16.74 17.41 5.07
N GLY A 136 16.34 16.85 3.93
CA GLY A 136 16.03 17.65 2.75
C GLY A 136 14.85 18.57 3.03
N ILE A 137 13.76 18.01 3.55
CA ILE A 137 12.57 18.76 3.95
C ILE A 137 12.21 18.38 5.39
N TYR A 138 12.20 19.36 6.28
CA TYR A 138 11.77 19.21 7.66
C TYR A 138 10.43 19.92 7.87
N ILE A 139 9.43 19.23 8.40
CA ILE A 139 8.07 19.72 8.58
C ILE A 139 7.72 19.67 10.06
N ALA A 140 7.45 20.82 10.65
CA ALA A 140 7.01 20.98 12.05
C ALA A 140 5.62 21.63 12.11
N SER A 141 4.74 21.24 11.18
CA SER A 141 3.40 21.79 10.99
C SER A 141 2.48 20.76 10.30
N SER A 142 1.25 21.16 9.99
CA SER A 142 0.19 20.27 9.50
C SER A 142 -0.34 20.69 8.13
N ASP A 143 -1.11 19.82 7.49
CA ASP A 143 -1.91 20.13 6.30
C ASP A 143 -1.07 20.69 5.13
N ASN A 144 0.18 20.23 5.00
CA ASN A 144 1.08 20.62 3.92
C ASN A 144 1.02 19.62 2.76
N LEU A 145 1.29 20.10 1.54
CA LEU A 145 1.42 19.29 0.34
C LEU A 145 2.87 19.33 -0.17
N ILE A 146 3.55 18.20 -0.15
CA ILE A 146 4.93 18.03 -0.62
C ILE A 146 4.91 17.08 -1.80
N VAL A 147 5.02 17.61 -3.02
CA VAL A 147 4.73 16.85 -4.23
C VAL A 147 5.78 17.00 -5.33
N SER A 148 6.15 15.90 -5.97
CA SER A 148 7.03 15.90 -7.15
C SER A 148 8.39 16.56 -6.92
N ASN A 149 9.00 16.35 -5.76
CA ASN A 149 10.37 16.78 -5.47
C ASN A 149 11.36 15.61 -5.63
N THR A 150 12.59 15.91 -6.01
CA THR A 150 13.70 14.95 -6.04
C THR A 150 14.69 15.28 -4.93
N LEU A 151 14.84 14.39 -3.96
CA LEU A 151 15.73 14.55 -2.82
C LEU A 151 16.93 13.59 -2.97
N SER A 152 18.14 14.13 -2.93
CA SER A 152 19.36 13.32 -3.06
C SER A 152 20.50 13.84 -2.21
N ARG A 153 21.38 12.96 -1.72
CA ARG A 153 22.50 13.35 -0.84
C ARG A 153 22.01 14.16 0.37
N VAL A 154 20.97 13.66 1.01
CA VAL A 154 20.40 14.19 2.25
C VAL A 154 20.48 13.12 3.34
N GLN A 155 20.52 13.54 4.61
CA GLN A 155 20.51 12.58 5.72
C GLN A 155 19.15 11.89 5.77
N ASN A 156 18.10 12.58 6.18
CA ASN A 156 16.72 12.14 5.95
C ASN A 156 16.15 12.83 4.71
N GLY A 157 15.28 12.18 3.95
CA GLY A 157 14.55 12.82 2.86
C GLY A 157 13.56 13.85 3.40
N ILE A 158 12.42 13.35 3.87
CA ILE A 158 11.35 14.17 4.44
C ILE A 158 11.15 13.74 5.90
N TYR A 159 11.30 14.69 6.83
CA TYR A 159 11.09 14.46 8.26
C TYR A 159 9.88 15.27 8.72
N VAL A 160 8.82 14.59 9.14
CA VAL A 160 7.64 15.20 9.78
C VAL A 160 7.76 15.04 11.28
N ASN A 161 7.87 16.15 12.00
CA ASN A 161 7.91 16.19 13.46
C ASN A 161 6.58 16.71 14.00
N LYS A 162 5.77 15.82 14.58
CA LYS A 162 4.47 16.14 15.20
C LYS A 162 3.50 16.84 14.24
N GLY A 163 3.62 16.59 12.94
CA GLY A 163 2.74 17.13 11.91
C GLY A 163 1.55 16.24 11.65
N HIS A 164 0.42 16.84 11.29
CA HIS A 164 -0.84 16.12 11.03
C HIS A 164 -1.33 16.39 9.62
N GLY A 165 -2.03 15.43 9.00
CA GLY A 165 -2.70 15.68 7.71
C GLY A 165 -1.79 16.07 6.55
N ASN A 166 -0.48 15.85 6.64
CA ASN A 166 0.44 16.19 5.57
C ASN A 166 0.33 15.18 4.43
N GLN A 167 0.39 15.67 3.20
CA GLN A 167 0.36 14.87 1.97
C GLN A 167 1.75 14.90 1.34
N ILE A 168 2.42 13.75 1.30
CA ILE A 168 3.77 13.56 0.75
C ILE A 168 3.65 12.64 -0.46
N GLU A 169 3.67 13.22 -1.65
CA GLU A 169 3.22 12.53 -2.85
C GLU A 169 4.21 12.58 -4.01
N ASN A 170 4.40 11.46 -4.70
CA ASN A 170 5.17 11.40 -5.96
C ASN A 170 6.59 12.00 -5.87
N ASN A 171 7.25 11.90 -4.71
CA ASN A 171 8.63 12.34 -4.55
C ASN A 171 9.60 11.19 -4.84
N THR A 172 10.79 11.52 -5.34
CA THR A 172 11.90 10.58 -5.50
C THR A 172 12.95 10.87 -4.44
N ILE A 173 13.32 9.89 -3.62
CA ILE A 173 14.15 10.11 -2.43
C ILE A 173 15.30 9.10 -2.33
N THR A 174 16.52 9.61 -2.23
CA THR A 174 17.72 8.84 -1.84
C THR A 174 18.51 9.55 -0.74
N SER A 175 19.13 8.77 0.15
CA SER A 175 19.97 9.30 1.22
C SER A 175 21.41 9.55 0.74
N ASN A 176 22.29 9.91 1.68
CA ASN A 176 23.72 10.02 1.49
C ASN A 176 24.35 8.66 1.09
N ASN A 177 25.43 8.71 0.29
CA ASN A 177 26.18 7.51 -0.08
C ASN A 177 27.07 7.02 1.08
N ASN A 178 26.43 6.45 2.10
CA ASN A 178 27.06 5.88 3.28
C ASN A 178 26.70 4.40 3.42
N ARG A 179 27.36 3.70 4.36
CA ARG A 179 26.90 2.38 4.82
C ARG A 179 25.46 2.48 5.31
N ILE A 180 24.64 1.45 5.06
CA ILE A 180 23.19 1.45 5.34
C ILE A 180 22.83 1.85 6.78
N SER A 181 23.65 1.47 7.77
CA SER A 181 23.46 1.83 9.18
C SER A 181 23.70 3.31 9.51
N LYS A 182 24.32 4.07 8.61
CA LYS A 182 24.63 5.49 8.74
C LYS A 182 23.82 6.39 7.80
N ARG A 183 23.05 5.79 6.88
CA ARG A 183 22.07 6.52 6.07
C ARG A 183 20.94 7.02 6.97
N GLY A 184 20.23 8.06 6.58
CA GLY A 184 18.96 8.41 7.22
C GLY A 184 17.79 7.82 6.44
N ASN A 185 16.59 8.12 6.91
CA ASN A 185 15.36 7.54 6.38
C ASN A 185 14.89 8.29 5.13
N GLY A 186 14.12 7.63 4.27
CA GLY A 186 13.47 8.28 3.15
C GLY A 186 12.43 9.28 3.64
N ILE A 187 11.40 8.76 4.32
CA ILE A 187 10.36 9.55 4.96
C ILE A 187 10.24 9.11 6.42
N HIS A 188 10.34 10.05 7.35
CA HIS A 188 10.20 9.79 8.78
C HIS A 188 9.02 10.57 9.34
N LEU A 189 8.01 9.83 9.81
CA LEU A 189 6.82 10.36 10.48
C LEU A 189 6.99 10.17 11.98
N PHE A 190 7.53 11.18 12.63
CA PHE A 190 7.80 11.18 14.07
C PHE A 190 6.67 11.89 14.80
N TYR A 191 5.86 11.14 15.55
CA TYR A 191 4.57 11.59 16.08
C TYR A 191 3.61 12.10 14.99
N GLY A 192 2.46 12.63 15.41
CA GLY A 192 1.44 13.17 14.53
C GLY A 192 0.44 12.11 14.07
N SER A 193 -0.52 12.53 13.25
CA SER A 193 -1.61 11.66 12.81
C SER A 193 -2.17 12.03 11.45
N GLY A 194 -2.77 11.06 10.75
CA GLY A 194 -3.50 11.33 9.50
C GLY A 194 -2.62 11.74 8.33
N ASN A 195 -1.31 11.46 8.38
CA ASN A 195 -0.41 11.78 7.27
C ASN A 195 -0.59 10.79 6.12
N VAL A 196 -0.48 11.26 4.89
CA VAL A 196 -0.62 10.48 3.66
C VAL A 196 0.73 10.47 2.94
N VAL A 197 1.26 9.29 2.67
CA VAL A 197 2.50 9.07 1.93
C VAL A 197 2.18 8.20 0.72
N ARG A 198 2.16 8.81 -0.47
CA ARG A 198 1.58 8.17 -1.65
C ARG A 198 2.45 8.28 -2.91
N GLY A 199 2.61 7.17 -3.63
CA GLY A 199 3.25 7.19 -4.95
C GLY A 199 4.73 7.60 -4.95
N ASN A 200 5.42 7.55 -3.81
CA ASN A 200 6.82 7.94 -3.72
C ASN A 200 7.74 6.80 -4.19
N ASP A 201 8.88 7.17 -4.76
CA ASP A 201 9.97 6.27 -5.16
C ASP A 201 11.17 6.50 -4.21
N ILE A 202 11.46 5.52 -3.36
CA ILE A 202 12.44 5.65 -2.27
C ILE A 202 13.47 4.54 -2.39
N TYR A 203 14.75 4.90 -2.51
CA TYR A 203 15.79 3.90 -2.66
C TYR A 203 17.11 4.33 -2.02
N ASN A 204 17.96 3.37 -1.70
CA ASN A 204 19.27 3.63 -1.09
C ASN A 204 19.19 4.50 0.19
N VAL A 205 18.26 4.19 1.08
CA VAL A 205 18.10 4.84 2.40
C VAL A 205 18.38 3.86 3.53
N GLN A 206 18.27 4.30 4.79
CA GLN A 206 18.25 3.39 5.93
C GLN A 206 16.88 2.70 5.99
N ASP A 207 15.83 3.39 6.39
CA ASP A 207 14.45 2.90 6.30
C ASP A 207 13.68 3.74 5.28
N GLY A 208 12.89 3.10 4.42
CA GLY A 208 12.12 3.75 3.36
C GLY A 208 11.11 4.74 3.92
N ILE A 209 10.06 4.19 4.54
CA ILE A 209 9.10 4.95 5.35
C ILE A 209 9.17 4.46 6.79
N TYR A 210 9.48 5.36 7.71
CA TYR A 210 9.58 5.08 9.14
C TYR A 210 8.48 5.83 9.91
N ILE A 211 7.57 5.08 10.52
CA ILE A 211 6.58 5.57 11.49
C ILE A 211 7.15 5.36 12.88
N ASP A 212 7.22 6.43 13.68
CA ASP A 212 7.74 6.41 15.04
C ASP A 212 6.78 7.21 15.95
N PHE A 213 5.96 6.49 16.74
CA PHE A 213 4.89 7.06 17.58
C PHE A 213 3.80 7.86 16.82
N ALA A 214 3.59 7.59 15.53
CA ALA A 214 2.54 8.24 14.73
C ALA A 214 1.29 7.35 14.57
N ALA A 215 0.14 7.98 14.29
CA ALA A 215 -1.15 7.30 14.18
C ALA A 215 -1.87 7.54 12.85
N ASP A 216 -2.80 6.64 12.51
CA ASP A 216 -3.79 6.79 11.44
C ASP A 216 -3.22 7.27 10.10
N SER A 217 -1.99 6.81 9.77
CA SER A 217 -1.30 7.23 8.56
C SER A 217 -1.62 6.30 7.39
N THR A 218 -1.72 6.85 6.18
CA THR A 218 -1.95 6.10 4.95
C THR A 218 -0.68 6.06 4.12
N LEU A 219 -0.13 4.87 3.92
CA LEU A 219 1.07 4.62 3.12
C LEU A 219 0.65 3.81 1.89
N SER A 220 0.51 4.44 0.73
CA SER A 220 -0.06 3.75 -0.44
C SER A 220 0.67 3.95 -1.77
N GLY A 221 0.76 2.89 -2.58
CA GLY A 221 1.33 2.97 -3.93
C GLY A 221 2.80 3.38 -3.97
N ASN A 222 3.56 3.25 -2.87
CA ASN A 222 4.97 3.61 -2.84
C ASN A 222 5.83 2.45 -3.37
N THR A 223 6.93 2.80 -4.05
CA THR A 223 7.96 1.84 -4.49
C THR A 223 9.21 2.07 -3.65
N ILE A 224 9.69 1.01 -2.98
CA ILE A 224 10.80 1.13 -2.04
C ILE A 224 11.83 0.02 -2.23
N SER A 225 13.09 0.39 -2.42
CA SER A 225 14.18 -0.56 -2.68
C SER A 225 15.51 -0.24 -2.00
N ASP A 226 16.41 -1.22 -1.96
CA ASP A 226 17.79 -1.07 -1.50
C ASP A 226 17.93 -0.40 -0.11
N SER A 227 17.00 -0.73 0.79
CA SER A 227 16.91 -0.17 2.15
C SER A 227 16.99 -1.28 3.21
N ARG A 228 17.20 -0.91 4.48
CA ARG A 228 17.15 -1.87 5.59
C ARG A 228 15.73 -2.37 5.75
N TYR A 229 14.79 -1.45 5.93
CA TYR A 229 13.36 -1.74 5.96
C TYR A 229 12.68 -0.90 4.89
N ALA A 230 11.82 -1.51 4.07
CA ALA A 230 11.04 -0.71 3.12
C ALA A 230 10.01 0.12 3.89
N ILE A 231 9.21 -0.53 4.73
CA ILE A 231 8.37 0.14 5.74
C ILE A 231 8.73 -0.36 7.13
N HIS A 232 8.91 0.58 8.05
CA HIS A 232 9.17 0.31 9.46
C HIS A 232 8.11 1.02 10.32
N LEU A 233 7.24 0.24 10.95
CA LEU A 233 6.24 0.72 11.90
C LEU A 233 6.75 0.47 13.31
N MET A 234 7.07 1.52 14.04
CA MET A 234 7.55 1.44 15.42
C MET A 234 6.65 2.27 16.32
N PHE A 235 5.93 1.60 17.22
CA PHE A 235 4.94 2.25 18.11
C PHE A 235 3.82 2.99 17.37
N GLY A 236 3.48 2.53 16.17
CA GLY A 236 2.40 3.10 15.38
C GLY A 236 1.02 2.58 15.82
N LYS A 237 -0.02 3.38 15.59
CA LYS A 237 -1.40 2.98 15.89
C LYS A 237 -2.37 3.38 14.78
N GLY A 238 -3.02 2.40 14.18
CA GLY A 238 -4.02 2.63 13.15
C GLY A 238 -3.43 3.13 11.84
N GLY A 239 -4.16 2.91 10.76
CA GLY A 239 -3.77 3.37 9.43
C GLY A 239 -3.85 2.27 8.38
N LEU A 240 -3.45 2.63 7.17
CA LEU A 240 -3.51 1.78 5.99
C LEU A 240 -2.14 1.72 5.32
N VAL A 241 -1.65 0.52 5.05
CA VAL A 241 -0.47 0.26 4.23
C VAL A 241 -0.95 -0.54 3.03
N SER A 242 -1.11 0.09 1.86
CA SER A 242 -1.73 -0.58 0.71
C SER A 242 -1.09 -0.36 -0.65
N GLY A 243 -1.09 -1.41 -1.49
CA GLY A 243 -0.63 -1.31 -2.87
C GLY A 243 0.84 -0.90 -3.04
N ASN A 244 1.67 -1.08 -2.01
CA ASN A 244 3.10 -0.72 -2.08
C ASN A 244 3.93 -1.87 -2.66
N GLN A 245 5.10 -1.55 -3.23
CA GLN A 245 6.03 -2.50 -3.81
C GLN A 245 7.40 -2.40 -3.13
N PHE A 246 7.87 -3.51 -2.55
CA PHE A 246 9.15 -3.60 -1.84
C PHE A 246 10.07 -4.59 -2.55
N THR A 247 11.30 -4.18 -2.88
CA THR A 247 12.27 -5.06 -3.58
C THR A 247 13.71 -4.79 -3.16
N TYR A 248 14.51 -5.84 -2.99
CA TYR A 248 15.92 -5.76 -2.56
C TYR A 248 16.18 -4.97 -1.26
N ASN A 249 15.24 -4.99 -0.33
CA ASN A 249 15.44 -4.51 1.03
C ASN A 249 15.95 -5.66 1.91
N ILE A 250 16.57 -5.36 3.05
CA ILE A 250 16.90 -6.40 4.04
C ILE A 250 15.59 -7.00 4.57
N ASN A 251 14.62 -6.18 4.98
CA ASN A 251 13.23 -6.62 5.17
C ASN A 251 12.29 -5.73 4.38
N GLY A 252 11.23 -6.33 3.83
CA GLY A 252 10.19 -5.58 3.13
C GLY A 252 9.40 -4.73 4.12
N MET A 253 8.86 -5.36 5.15
CA MET A 253 8.10 -4.66 6.18
C MET A 253 8.43 -5.17 7.57
N MET A 254 8.71 -4.25 8.49
CA MET A 254 8.89 -4.52 9.92
C MET A 254 7.80 -3.80 10.71
N VAL A 255 6.93 -4.56 11.38
CA VAL A 255 5.86 -4.03 12.23
C VAL A 255 6.21 -4.36 13.68
N MET A 256 6.62 -3.35 14.45
CA MET A 256 7.14 -3.49 15.80
C MET A 256 6.29 -2.70 16.80
N SER A 257 5.80 -3.38 17.84
CA SER A 257 5.08 -2.72 18.96
C SER A 257 3.94 -1.81 18.46
N SER A 258 3.28 -2.21 17.37
CA SER A 258 2.30 -1.40 16.64
C SER A 258 0.95 -2.12 16.58
N SER A 259 -0.13 -1.35 16.41
CA SER A 259 -1.49 -1.89 16.50
C SER A 259 -2.46 -1.34 15.47
N SER A 260 -3.51 -2.10 15.17
CA SER A 260 -4.69 -1.65 14.40
C SER A 260 -4.42 -1.19 12.96
N PHE A 261 -3.27 -1.57 12.36
CA PHE A 261 -3.00 -1.30 10.94
C PHE A 261 -3.71 -2.31 10.05
N ARG A 262 -4.22 -1.80 8.93
CA ARG A 262 -4.60 -2.59 7.76
C ARG A 262 -3.44 -2.62 6.77
N ILE A 263 -3.01 -3.81 6.39
CA ILE A 263 -1.89 -4.06 5.49
C ILE A 263 -2.42 -4.87 4.32
N GLU A 264 -2.64 -4.21 3.19
CA GLU A 264 -3.50 -4.73 2.12
C GLU A 264 -2.85 -4.65 0.74
N GLN A 265 -2.90 -5.73 -0.03
CA GLN A 265 -2.51 -5.69 -1.46
C GLN A 265 -1.08 -5.19 -1.73
N ASN A 266 -0.15 -5.34 -0.77
CA ASN A 266 1.25 -5.00 -0.98
C ASN A 266 1.99 -6.15 -1.67
N ILE A 267 3.03 -5.81 -2.44
CA ILE A 267 3.94 -6.77 -3.08
C ILE A 267 5.30 -6.66 -2.39
N MET A 268 5.71 -7.74 -1.72
CA MET A 268 6.96 -7.80 -0.95
C MET A 268 7.81 -8.92 -1.53
N GLN A 269 8.80 -8.55 -2.35
CA GLN A 269 9.54 -9.53 -3.14
C GLN A 269 11.05 -9.38 -3.08
N LYS A 270 11.78 -10.49 -3.16
CA LYS A 270 13.25 -10.51 -3.25
C LYS A 270 13.94 -9.80 -2.09
N GLN A 271 13.49 -10.04 -0.87
CA GLN A 271 14.23 -9.66 0.34
C GLN A 271 15.21 -10.80 0.63
N LEU A 272 16.38 -10.71 0.00
CA LEU A 272 17.33 -11.83 -0.16
C LEU A 272 18.38 -11.91 0.96
N ASP A 273 18.37 -10.99 1.92
CA ASP A 273 19.23 -11.14 3.09
C ASP A 273 18.80 -12.39 3.87
N TYR A 274 19.76 -13.19 4.34
CA TYR A 274 19.46 -14.46 5.02
C TYR A 274 18.69 -14.28 6.35
N ARG A 275 18.75 -13.10 6.96
CA ARG A 275 17.96 -12.71 8.14
C ARG A 275 16.71 -11.90 7.77
N GLY A 276 16.54 -11.62 6.48
CA GLY A 276 15.49 -10.79 5.95
C GLY A 276 14.15 -11.50 5.83
N TYR A 277 13.09 -10.76 6.07
CA TYR A 277 11.71 -11.17 5.86
C TYR A 277 11.04 -10.32 4.77
N GLY A 278 10.11 -10.92 4.03
CA GLY A 278 9.13 -10.15 3.27
C GLY A 278 8.31 -9.27 4.21
N ALA A 279 7.74 -9.86 5.25
CA ALA A 279 7.11 -9.15 6.38
C ALA A 279 7.41 -9.83 7.72
N LEU A 280 7.68 -9.03 8.74
CA LEU A 280 7.81 -9.48 10.13
C LEU A 280 6.91 -8.64 11.06
N LEU A 281 5.99 -9.32 11.75
CA LEU A 281 5.16 -8.73 12.80
C LEU A 281 5.72 -9.18 14.15
N TYR A 282 6.17 -8.20 14.94
CA TYR A 282 6.79 -8.41 16.24
C TYR A 282 6.11 -7.56 17.31
N ASN A 283 5.55 -8.21 18.33
CA ASN A 283 4.78 -7.57 19.40
C ASN A 283 3.67 -6.66 18.83
N THR A 284 2.69 -7.26 18.17
CA THR A 284 1.64 -6.51 17.45
C THR A 284 0.26 -6.79 18.02
N ASP A 285 -0.70 -5.88 17.78
CA ASP A 285 -2.06 -6.00 18.29
C ASP A 285 -3.10 -5.61 17.22
N ARG A 286 -4.06 -6.48 16.93
CA ARG A 286 -5.18 -6.23 16.01
C ARG A 286 -4.73 -5.76 14.63
N ILE A 287 -3.69 -6.38 14.07
CA ILE A 287 -3.27 -6.15 12.68
C ILE A 287 -4.19 -6.92 11.74
N THR A 288 -4.59 -6.30 10.64
CA THR A 288 -5.25 -6.99 9.52
C THR A 288 -4.29 -7.01 8.34
N MET A 289 -3.83 -8.19 7.94
CA MET A 289 -2.95 -8.38 6.78
C MET A 289 -3.67 -9.20 5.72
N ARG A 290 -4.08 -8.56 4.61
CA ARG A 290 -4.94 -9.19 3.61
C ARG A 290 -4.52 -8.98 2.16
N GLY A 291 -4.60 -10.02 1.33
CA GLY A 291 -4.39 -9.89 -0.11
C GLY A 291 -2.97 -9.50 -0.51
N ASN A 292 -1.99 -9.61 0.39
CA ASN A 292 -0.60 -9.28 0.10
C ASN A 292 0.07 -10.42 -0.67
N ARG A 293 1.09 -10.07 -1.47
CA ARG A 293 1.92 -11.02 -2.21
C ARG A 293 3.33 -10.98 -1.64
N ILE A 294 3.70 -12.00 -0.89
CA ILE A 294 5.00 -12.14 -0.22
C ILE A 294 5.78 -13.23 -0.96
N MET A 295 6.65 -12.83 -1.88
CA MET A 295 7.21 -13.75 -2.87
C MET A 295 8.73 -13.72 -2.97
N ASP A 296 9.37 -14.86 -3.25
CA ASP A 296 10.80 -14.93 -3.58
C ASP A 296 11.73 -14.32 -2.50
N ASN A 297 11.34 -14.41 -1.22
CA ASN A 297 12.14 -13.90 -0.10
C ASN A 297 12.93 -15.01 0.59
N SER A 298 13.98 -14.65 1.33
CA SER A 298 14.66 -15.60 2.23
C SER A 298 13.68 -16.14 3.28
N ASN A 299 12.96 -15.24 3.94
CA ASN A 299 11.83 -15.61 4.80
C ASN A 299 10.60 -14.82 4.32
N GLY A 300 9.45 -15.46 4.23
CA GLY A 300 8.20 -14.86 3.76
C GLY A 300 7.57 -14.00 4.85
N LEU A 301 6.72 -14.63 5.67
CA LEU A 301 6.01 -14.00 6.78
C LEU A 301 6.52 -14.52 8.12
N GLY A 302 6.92 -13.63 9.02
CA GLY A 302 7.24 -13.95 10.42
C GLY A 302 6.22 -13.35 11.38
N LEU A 303 5.79 -14.12 12.38
CA LEU A 303 4.92 -13.66 13.47
C LEU A 303 5.53 -14.00 14.84
N GLU A 304 5.68 -12.99 15.69
CA GLU A 304 6.10 -13.11 17.08
C GLU A 304 5.28 -12.16 17.95
N ASP A 305 4.70 -12.68 19.04
CA ASP A 305 3.85 -11.91 19.95
C ASP A 305 2.75 -11.11 19.22
N ALA A 306 2.17 -11.67 18.15
CA ALA A 306 1.04 -11.08 17.46
C ALA A 306 -0.28 -11.42 18.17
N ARG A 307 -1.04 -10.39 18.57
CA ARG A 307 -2.30 -10.57 19.30
C ARG A 307 -3.50 -10.16 18.48
N ASP A 308 -4.58 -10.94 18.59
CA ASP A 308 -5.91 -10.64 18.04
C ASP A 308 -5.87 -10.15 16.58
N SER A 309 -4.93 -10.68 15.79
CA SER A 309 -4.65 -10.23 14.42
C SER A 309 -5.26 -11.18 13.39
N MET A 310 -5.59 -10.67 12.21
CA MET A 310 -6.14 -11.45 11.11
C MET A 310 -5.18 -11.42 9.93
N ILE A 311 -4.65 -12.58 9.57
CA ILE A 311 -3.79 -12.76 8.40
C ILE A 311 -4.55 -13.61 7.38
N ALA A 312 -5.13 -12.98 6.37
CA ALA A 312 -6.06 -13.65 5.48
C ALA A 312 -5.80 -13.41 3.99
N ASP A 313 -6.15 -14.35 3.13
CA ASP A 313 -6.12 -14.19 1.67
C ASP A 313 -4.76 -13.74 1.09
N ASN A 314 -3.64 -13.99 1.77
CA ASN A 314 -2.31 -13.61 1.27
C ASN A 314 -1.73 -14.71 0.38
N VAL A 315 -0.92 -14.34 -0.60
CA VAL A 315 -0.12 -15.26 -1.40
C VAL A 315 1.31 -15.24 -0.88
N ILE A 316 1.77 -16.35 -0.32
CA ILE A 316 3.10 -16.54 0.27
C ILE A 316 3.81 -17.62 -0.56
N ALA A 317 4.61 -17.20 -1.53
CA ALA A 317 5.08 -18.10 -2.58
C ALA A 317 6.56 -17.98 -2.92
N GLY A 318 7.23 -19.09 -3.26
CA GLY A 318 8.62 -19.08 -3.71
C GLY A 318 9.63 -18.62 -2.66
N ASN A 319 9.24 -18.54 -1.38
CA ASN A 319 10.15 -18.14 -0.31
C ASN A 319 10.99 -19.34 0.15
N HIS A 320 12.19 -19.10 0.68
CA HIS A 320 12.94 -20.20 1.29
C HIS A 320 12.26 -20.72 2.56
N LEU A 321 11.75 -19.84 3.42
CA LEU A 321 10.78 -20.18 4.47
C LEU A 321 9.50 -19.38 4.24
N GLY A 322 8.35 -20.03 4.06
CA GLY A 322 7.06 -19.37 3.84
C GLY A 322 6.55 -18.65 5.08
N LEU A 323 6.29 -19.40 6.15
CA LEU A 323 5.79 -18.90 7.44
C LEU A 323 6.72 -19.26 8.61
N SER A 324 7.07 -18.28 9.42
CA SER A 324 7.78 -18.47 10.69
C SER A 324 6.89 -18.05 11.85
N LEU A 325 6.33 -19.03 12.56
CA LEU A 325 5.57 -18.82 13.80
C LEU A 325 6.51 -18.94 15.00
N LEU A 326 6.85 -17.81 15.58
CA LEU A 326 7.52 -17.71 16.86
C LEU A 326 6.47 -17.79 17.99
N LYS A 327 6.88 -17.54 19.23
CA LYS A 327 5.98 -17.72 20.38
C LYS A 327 5.00 -16.55 20.53
N GLY A 328 3.87 -16.80 21.19
CA GLY A 328 3.03 -15.74 21.76
C GLY A 328 1.96 -15.16 20.82
N ASN A 329 1.62 -15.86 19.74
CA ASN A 329 0.69 -15.38 18.71
C ASN A 329 -0.81 -15.51 19.08
N THR A 330 -1.18 -15.09 20.29
CA THR A 330 -2.50 -15.36 20.90
C THR A 330 -3.66 -14.67 20.16
N GLY A 331 -4.73 -15.40 19.86
CA GLY A 331 -5.92 -14.83 19.21
C GLY A 331 -5.70 -14.44 17.75
N THR A 332 -4.51 -14.65 17.21
CA THR A 332 -4.20 -14.39 15.80
C THR A 332 -4.68 -15.55 14.94
N THR A 333 -5.44 -15.23 13.87
CA THR A 333 -5.94 -16.20 12.90
C THR A 333 -5.17 -16.12 11.58
N LEU A 334 -4.99 -17.28 10.96
CA LEU A 334 -4.37 -17.41 9.64
C LEU A 334 -5.29 -18.29 8.78
N SER A 335 -6.06 -17.72 7.85
CA SER A 335 -6.98 -18.47 6.99
C SER A 335 -7.07 -17.90 5.57
N GLY A 336 -7.41 -18.72 4.59
CA GLY A 336 -7.49 -18.34 3.17
C GLY A 336 -6.15 -18.00 2.51
N ASN A 337 -5.01 -18.14 3.22
CA ASN A 337 -3.70 -17.87 2.65
C ASN A 337 -3.27 -19.00 1.70
N GLN A 338 -2.41 -18.66 0.75
CA GLN A 338 -1.87 -19.57 -0.25
C GLN A 338 -0.37 -19.73 -0.05
N PHE A 339 0.05 -20.90 0.42
CA PHE A 339 1.45 -21.28 0.56
C PHE A 339 1.86 -22.13 -0.65
N ILE A 340 2.68 -21.56 -1.53
CA ILE A 340 2.97 -22.17 -2.85
C ILE A 340 4.47 -22.16 -3.14
N GLY A 341 5.07 -23.32 -3.36
CA GLY A 341 6.45 -23.48 -3.82
C GLY A 341 7.48 -22.88 -2.87
N ASN A 342 7.17 -22.82 -1.57
CA ASN A 342 8.16 -22.44 -0.56
C ASN A 342 9.06 -23.65 -0.26
N VAL A 343 10.36 -23.43 -0.02
CA VAL A 343 11.29 -24.53 0.29
C VAL A 343 10.95 -25.20 1.62
N VAL A 344 10.55 -24.39 2.59
CA VAL A 344 9.89 -24.82 3.83
C VAL A 344 8.58 -24.04 3.93
N GLN A 345 7.44 -24.72 3.94
CA GLN A 345 6.14 -24.04 3.96
C GLN A 345 5.95 -23.22 5.23
N ALA A 346 6.13 -23.86 6.37
CA ALA A 346 5.97 -23.23 7.67
C ALA A 346 6.88 -23.87 8.71
N ARG A 347 7.22 -23.08 9.73
CA ARG A 347 7.88 -23.55 10.95
C ARG A 347 7.18 -22.94 12.15
N SER A 348 6.76 -23.78 13.09
CA SER A 348 6.23 -23.33 14.38
C SER A 348 7.15 -23.66 15.55
N LEU A 349 7.35 -22.68 16.43
CA LEU A 349 7.92 -22.84 17.77
C LEU A 349 6.85 -22.75 18.88
N ASP A 350 5.58 -22.66 18.49
CA ASP A 350 4.43 -22.57 19.40
C ASP A 350 3.47 -23.75 19.17
N ASP A 351 3.58 -24.76 20.04
CA ASP A 351 2.87 -26.04 19.92
C ASP A 351 1.36 -25.91 20.05
N LYS A 352 0.86 -24.76 20.50
CA LYS A 352 -0.57 -24.53 20.75
C LYS A 352 -1.22 -23.61 19.72
N GLN A 353 -0.44 -22.97 18.86
CA GLN A 353 -0.98 -22.04 17.88
C GLN A 353 -1.73 -22.80 16.78
N ALA A 354 -3.00 -22.44 16.57
CA ALA A 354 -3.74 -22.88 15.39
C ALA A 354 -3.39 -21.97 14.20
N ILE A 355 -3.33 -22.54 13.01
CA ILE A 355 -3.08 -21.85 11.74
C ILE A 355 -4.35 -21.96 10.89
N ASP A 356 -5.47 -21.58 11.49
CA ASP A 356 -6.81 -21.57 10.92
C ASP A 356 -7.67 -20.53 11.67
N ASP A 357 -8.92 -20.35 11.27
CA ASP A 357 -9.88 -19.48 11.98
C ASP A 357 -10.96 -20.26 12.77
N GLY A 358 -10.83 -21.59 12.87
CA GLY A 358 -11.82 -22.47 13.48
C GLY A 358 -12.92 -22.97 12.55
N THR A 359 -13.02 -22.43 11.33
CA THR A 359 -13.97 -22.88 10.30
C THR A 359 -13.31 -23.12 8.93
N SER A 360 -12.19 -22.45 8.68
CA SER A 360 -11.43 -22.51 7.44
C SER A 360 -9.94 -22.31 7.72
N GLY A 361 -9.11 -22.99 6.93
CA GLY A 361 -7.66 -22.98 7.03
C GLY A 361 -7.02 -22.35 5.82
N ASN A 362 -5.85 -22.85 5.44
CA ASN A 362 -5.04 -22.32 4.35
C ASN A 362 -4.86 -23.36 3.24
N TYR A 363 -4.47 -22.89 2.07
CA TYR A 363 -4.04 -23.74 0.97
C TYR A 363 -2.54 -23.96 1.03
N TRP A 364 -2.14 -25.23 0.99
CA TRP A 364 -0.75 -25.68 1.00
C TRP A 364 -0.53 -26.56 -0.22
N ASP A 365 0.41 -26.23 -1.10
CA ASP A 365 0.60 -26.99 -2.34
C ASP A 365 1.28 -28.36 -2.14
N ASP A 366 1.83 -28.63 -0.95
CA ASP A 366 2.34 -29.94 -0.51
C ASP A 366 1.33 -30.77 0.30
N TYR A 367 0.09 -30.27 0.43
CA TYR A 367 -1.02 -30.96 1.08
C TYR A 367 -1.75 -31.89 0.12
N SER A 368 -1.85 -33.15 0.53
CA SER A 368 -2.48 -34.22 -0.24
C SER A 368 -3.39 -35.02 0.70
N SER A 369 -4.64 -34.57 0.84
CA SER A 369 -5.70 -35.32 1.53
C SER A 369 -6.93 -35.42 0.64
N PHE A 370 -7.84 -36.31 1.01
CA PHE A 370 -9.15 -36.43 0.40
C PHE A 370 -10.10 -35.36 0.97
N ASP A 371 -11.11 -35.03 0.17
CA ASP A 371 -12.26 -34.21 0.53
C ASP A 371 -13.50 -35.11 0.31
N LEU A 372 -13.91 -35.84 1.35
CA LEU A 372 -14.99 -36.83 1.22
C LEU A 372 -16.36 -36.17 1.38
N THR A 373 -16.42 -35.05 2.09
CA THR A 373 -17.63 -34.25 2.30
C THR A 373 -17.97 -33.35 1.11
N GLY A 374 -16.98 -32.98 0.29
CA GLY A 374 -17.12 -32.08 -0.85
C GLY A 374 -17.27 -30.61 -0.44
N ASP A 375 -16.83 -30.24 0.77
CA ASP A 375 -16.94 -28.87 1.31
C ASP A 375 -15.70 -28.00 1.02
N GLY A 376 -14.68 -28.56 0.34
CA GLY A 376 -13.44 -27.87 0.02
C GLY A 376 -12.38 -27.91 1.12
N ILE A 377 -12.66 -28.59 2.24
CA ILE A 377 -11.75 -28.81 3.36
C ILE A 377 -11.27 -30.25 3.35
N GLY A 378 -9.97 -30.47 3.59
CA GLY A 378 -9.42 -31.81 3.62
C GLY A 378 -9.66 -32.53 4.95
N GLU A 379 -9.88 -33.85 4.89
CA GLU A 379 -10.25 -34.69 6.06
C GLU A 379 -9.14 -34.84 7.12
N LEU A 380 -7.91 -34.42 6.81
CA LEU A 380 -6.76 -34.54 7.71
C LEU A 380 -6.16 -33.17 8.00
N PRO A 381 -5.82 -32.84 9.25
CA PRO A 381 -5.13 -31.60 9.56
C PRO A 381 -3.79 -31.47 8.83
N TYR A 382 -3.42 -30.25 8.45
CA TYR A 382 -2.07 -29.90 8.04
C TYR A 382 -1.27 -29.43 9.25
N TYR A 383 0.04 -29.68 9.23
CA TYR A 383 0.92 -29.34 10.34
C TYR A 383 2.15 -28.58 9.85
N ALA A 384 2.38 -27.39 10.41
CA ALA A 384 3.51 -26.49 10.12
C ALA A 384 4.87 -26.97 10.66
N SER A 385 5.02 -28.26 10.95
CA SER A 385 6.30 -28.84 11.33
C SER A 385 6.40 -30.28 10.86
N SER A 386 7.22 -30.52 9.83
CA SER A 386 7.63 -31.88 9.46
C SER A 386 8.92 -32.29 10.17
N ILE A 387 9.19 -33.60 10.20
CA ILE A 387 10.49 -34.12 10.67
C ILE A 387 11.63 -33.62 9.77
N TYR A 388 11.38 -33.45 8.47
CA TYR A 388 12.34 -32.89 7.53
C TYR A 388 12.72 -31.45 7.90
N ASP A 389 11.75 -30.62 8.27
CA ASP A 389 12.00 -29.23 8.71
C ASP A 389 12.82 -29.15 10.00
N LYS A 390 12.67 -30.15 10.88
CA LYS A 390 13.48 -30.29 12.11
C LYS A 390 14.92 -30.74 11.81
N LEU A 391 15.14 -31.42 10.69
CA LEU A 391 16.47 -31.89 10.26
C LEU A 391 17.23 -30.84 9.46
N LEU A 392 16.56 -30.00 8.66
CA LEU A 392 17.20 -28.98 7.81
C LEU A 392 18.22 -28.08 8.56
N PRO A 393 17.93 -27.52 9.76
CA PRO A 393 18.91 -26.72 10.50
C PRO A 393 20.14 -27.53 10.95
N LYS A 394 19.98 -28.84 11.15
CA LYS A 394 21.06 -29.74 11.61
C LYS A 394 21.88 -30.27 10.44
N GLN A 395 21.27 -30.41 9.26
CA GLN A 395 21.86 -30.97 8.04
C GLN A 395 21.43 -30.14 6.82
N PRO A 396 22.01 -28.92 6.62
CA PRO A 396 21.59 -28.00 5.55
C PRO A 396 21.68 -28.59 4.14
N GLN A 397 22.57 -29.55 3.91
CA GLN A 397 22.72 -30.26 2.64
C GLN A 397 21.46 -31.04 2.23
N LEU A 398 20.54 -31.33 3.16
CA LEU A 398 19.26 -31.95 2.85
C LEU A 398 18.38 -31.07 1.96
N GLN A 399 18.63 -29.77 1.89
CA GLN A 399 17.95 -28.84 0.99
C GLN A 399 18.12 -29.23 -0.50
N PHE A 400 19.23 -29.90 -0.87
CA PHE A 400 19.43 -30.38 -2.24
C PHE A 400 18.35 -31.38 -2.68
N TYR A 401 17.75 -32.10 -1.72
CA TYR A 401 16.70 -33.09 -1.98
C TYR A 401 15.28 -32.51 -1.85
N PHE A 402 15.14 -31.18 -1.76
CA PHE A 402 13.84 -30.50 -1.78
C PHE A 402 13.04 -30.94 -3.01
N GLU A 403 11.76 -31.25 -2.82
CA GLU A 403 10.86 -31.81 -3.85
C GLU A 403 11.33 -33.11 -4.52
N SER A 404 12.33 -33.81 -3.95
CA SER A 404 12.68 -35.13 -4.46
C SER A 404 11.58 -36.15 -4.10
N PRO A 405 11.34 -37.18 -4.94
CA PRO A 405 10.38 -38.24 -4.64
C PRO A 405 10.59 -38.90 -3.27
N ALA A 406 11.84 -38.99 -2.81
CA ALA A 406 12.17 -39.55 -1.50
C ALA A 406 11.65 -38.68 -0.34
N ILE A 407 11.80 -37.36 -0.42
CA ILE A 407 11.29 -36.44 0.61
C ILE A 407 9.77 -36.37 0.59
N GLN A 408 9.15 -36.39 -0.60
CA GLN A 408 7.69 -36.46 -0.73
C GLN A 408 7.12 -37.73 -0.08
N LEU A 409 7.72 -38.90 -0.36
CA LEU A 409 7.32 -40.16 0.26
C LEU A 409 7.54 -40.15 1.78
N TRP A 410 8.67 -39.64 2.26
CA TRP A 410 8.97 -39.52 3.68
C TRP A 410 7.93 -38.65 4.41
N ASN A 411 7.57 -37.51 3.84
CA ASN A 411 6.53 -36.63 4.38
C ASN A 411 5.14 -37.30 4.36
N ALA A 412 4.81 -38.05 3.30
CA ALA A 412 3.58 -38.83 3.24
C ALA A 412 3.50 -39.89 4.35
N VAL A 413 4.58 -40.64 4.57
CA VAL A 413 4.66 -41.66 5.64
C VAL A 413 4.56 -41.03 7.03
N ASN A 414 5.25 -39.91 7.27
CA ASN A 414 5.19 -39.22 8.57
C ASN A 414 3.78 -38.71 8.90
N ARG A 415 2.98 -38.34 7.89
CA ARG A 415 1.59 -37.94 8.06
C ARG A 415 0.68 -39.12 8.41
N MET A 416 0.98 -40.32 7.91
CA MET A 416 0.20 -41.54 8.17
C MET A 416 0.52 -42.20 9.51
N LEU A 417 1.67 -41.92 10.10
CA LEU A 417 2.08 -42.47 11.39
C LEU A 417 1.71 -41.49 12.51
N PRO A 418 0.66 -41.76 13.31
CA PRO A 418 0.38 -40.97 14.51
C PRO A 418 1.42 -41.32 15.58
N ALA A 419 2.64 -40.81 15.44
CA ALA A 419 3.72 -41.05 16.38
C ALA A 419 3.94 -39.79 17.23
N THR A 420 3.48 -39.85 18.49
CA THR A 420 4.09 -39.33 19.74
C THR A 420 4.75 -37.93 19.76
N SER A 421 4.60 -37.15 18.72
CA SER A 421 5.26 -35.88 18.53
C SER A 421 4.26 -34.77 18.78
N THR A 422 4.66 -33.81 19.61
CA THR A 422 3.98 -32.53 19.77
C THR A 422 4.08 -31.81 18.42
N VAL A 423 3.10 -32.05 17.55
CA VAL A 423 3.06 -31.39 16.25
C VAL A 423 2.51 -29.99 16.45
N SER A 424 3.37 -29.03 16.17
CA SER A 424 3.22 -27.61 16.49
C SER A 424 2.65 -26.87 15.29
N GLY A 425 1.70 -25.95 15.50
CA GLY A 425 1.11 -25.19 14.40
C GLY A 425 0.18 -26.03 13.52
N ALA A 426 -0.99 -26.41 14.03
CA ALA A 426 -1.95 -27.20 13.26
C ALA A 426 -2.92 -26.28 12.50
N ASP A 427 -3.08 -26.54 11.20
CA ASP A 427 -4.21 -26.08 10.40
C ASP A 427 -5.23 -27.23 10.36
N ARG A 428 -6.35 -27.05 11.06
CA ARG A 428 -7.38 -28.09 11.22
C ARG A 428 -8.35 -28.13 10.04
N PHE A 429 -8.34 -27.12 9.18
CA PHE A 429 -9.28 -26.96 8.08
C PHE A 429 -8.56 -26.65 6.75
N PRO A 430 -7.52 -27.41 6.38
CA PRO A 430 -6.72 -27.11 5.21
C PRO A 430 -7.57 -27.19 3.93
N LEU A 431 -7.34 -26.24 3.03
CA LEU A 431 -8.12 -26.12 1.80
C LEU A 431 -7.60 -27.09 0.73
N THR A 432 -8.50 -27.85 0.11
CA THR A 432 -8.16 -28.82 -0.94
C THR A 432 -7.94 -28.17 -2.30
N GLN A 433 -8.49 -26.98 -2.49
CA GLN A 433 -8.37 -26.19 -3.71
C GLN A 433 -7.78 -24.83 -3.41
N ARG A 434 -7.02 -24.32 -4.38
CA ARG A 434 -6.44 -22.99 -4.31
C ARG A 434 -7.56 -21.94 -4.30
N PRO A 435 -7.65 -21.09 -3.27
CA PRO A 435 -8.62 -20.00 -3.23
C PRO A 435 -8.44 -19.03 -4.40
N VAL A 436 -9.55 -18.57 -4.97
CA VAL A 436 -9.53 -17.44 -5.91
C VAL A 436 -9.43 -16.16 -5.06
N PRO A 437 -8.39 -15.32 -5.26
CA PRO A 437 -8.27 -14.06 -4.53
C PRO A 437 -9.54 -13.21 -4.68
N GLN A 438 -10.19 -12.89 -3.57
CA GLN A 438 -11.36 -12.02 -3.57
C GLN A 438 -10.93 -10.55 -3.61
N PRO A 439 -11.64 -9.67 -4.33
CA PRO A 439 -11.45 -8.24 -4.20
C PRO A 439 -11.63 -7.83 -2.74
N ILE A 440 -10.68 -7.08 -2.18
CA ILE A 440 -10.87 -6.47 -0.86
C ILE A 440 -11.89 -5.36 -1.08
N ALA A 441 -13.05 -5.46 -0.43
CA ALA A 441 -14.02 -4.38 -0.46
C ALA A 441 -13.38 -3.15 0.18
N ASP A 442 -13.15 -2.09 -0.61
CA ASP A 442 -12.65 -0.83 -0.09
C ASP A 442 -13.65 -0.30 0.94
N GLY A 443 -13.26 -0.32 2.22
CA GLY A 443 -13.99 0.34 3.30
C GLY A 443 -14.02 1.87 3.18
N THR A 444 -13.58 2.43 2.05
CA THR A 444 -13.83 3.80 1.66
C THR A 444 -14.95 3.81 0.64
N ALA A 445 -16.09 4.39 1.01
CA ALA A 445 -17.09 4.82 0.06
C ALA A 445 -16.41 5.70 -1.02
N GLN A 446 -16.05 5.08 -2.15
CA GLN A 446 -16.04 5.78 -3.43
C GLN A 446 -17.49 6.08 -3.77
N ALA A 447 -18.00 7.16 -3.19
CA ALA A 447 -19.23 7.78 -3.65
C ALA A 447 -18.95 8.38 -5.05
N GLY A 448 -19.23 7.57 -6.07
CA GLY A 448 -19.74 7.97 -7.38
C GLY A 448 -19.01 9.10 -8.12
N LEU A 449 -18.01 8.74 -8.92
CA LEU A 449 -17.73 9.41 -10.20
C LEU A 449 -17.45 8.38 -11.30
N GLU A 450 -18.29 7.37 -11.39
CA GLU A 450 -18.58 6.73 -12.68
C GLU A 450 -20.09 6.80 -12.86
N GLY A 451 -20.54 7.80 -13.63
CA GLY A 451 -21.93 7.84 -14.07
C GLY A 451 -22.16 6.63 -14.96
N GLU A 452 -22.95 5.67 -14.48
CA GLU A 452 -23.57 4.64 -15.31
C GLU A 452 -24.30 5.33 -16.47
N LEU A 453 -23.77 5.15 -17.68
CA LEU A 453 -24.48 5.49 -18.90
C LEU A 453 -25.73 4.58 -18.99
N PRO A 454 -26.93 5.13 -19.27
CA PRO A 454 -28.14 4.34 -19.42
C PRO A 454 -27.99 3.27 -20.51
N ALA A 455 -28.57 2.09 -20.26
CA ALA A 455 -28.39 0.86 -21.01
C ALA A 455 -28.83 0.89 -22.50
N ASP A 456 -29.30 2.01 -23.04
CA ASP A 456 -29.88 2.09 -24.39
C ASP A 456 -28.91 2.40 -25.53
N ASN A 457 -27.62 2.66 -25.26
CA ASN A 457 -26.65 3.00 -26.32
C ASN A 457 -25.54 1.98 -26.60
N ARG A 458 -25.59 0.77 -25.99
CA ARG A 458 -24.60 -0.29 -26.27
C ARG A 458 -24.67 -0.84 -27.70
N GLN A 459 -25.78 -0.62 -28.42
CA GLN A 459 -25.91 -1.05 -29.82
C GLN A 459 -25.28 -0.07 -30.83
N LEU A 460 -25.11 1.21 -30.48
CA LEU A 460 -24.53 2.22 -31.40
C LEU A 460 -22.99 2.23 -31.39
N ILE A 461 -22.35 1.84 -30.29
CA ILE A 461 -20.88 1.76 -30.20
C ILE A 461 -20.36 0.48 -30.89
N GLY A 462 -21.14 -0.60 -30.90
CA GLY A 462 -20.82 -1.82 -31.64
C GLY A 462 -20.87 -1.63 -33.17
N ILE A 463 -21.78 -0.79 -33.67
CA ILE A 463 -21.90 -0.52 -35.12
C ILE A 463 -20.77 0.41 -35.61
N ALA A 464 -20.34 1.38 -34.81
CA ALA A 464 -19.19 2.24 -35.14
C ALA A 464 -17.85 1.45 -35.13
N GLY A 465 -17.68 0.51 -34.20
CA GLY A 465 -16.50 -0.37 -34.14
C GLY A 465 -16.38 -1.33 -35.33
N CYS A 466 -17.51 -1.90 -35.78
CA CYS A 466 -17.55 -2.76 -36.96
C CYS A 466 -17.29 -2.01 -38.28
N LEU A 467 -17.72 -0.75 -38.39
CA LEU A 467 -17.44 0.08 -39.57
C LEU A 467 -15.95 0.46 -39.68
N PHE A 468 -15.25 0.65 -38.56
CA PHE A 468 -13.79 0.87 -38.55
C PHE A 468 -12.98 -0.39 -38.94
N LEU A 469 -13.45 -1.58 -38.53
CA LEU A 469 -12.81 -2.85 -38.92
C LEU A 469 -13.01 -3.17 -40.41
N ILE A 470 -14.17 -2.86 -40.99
CA ILE A 470 -14.42 -3.05 -42.43
C ILE A 470 -13.61 -2.03 -43.27
N GLY A 471 -13.48 -0.79 -42.80
CA GLY A 471 -12.64 0.23 -43.45
C GLY A 471 -11.14 -0.10 -43.44
N GLY A 472 -10.64 -0.69 -42.35
CA GLY A 472 -9.23 -1.12 -42.25
C GLY A 472 -8.87 -2.28 -43.19
N ILE A 473 -9.81 -3.21 -43.42
CA ILE A 473 -9.60 -4.34 -44.34
C ILE A 473 -9.59 -3.87 -45.81
N PHE A 474 -10.38 -2.83 -46.15
CA PHE A 474 -10.40 -2.29 -47.53
C PHE A 474 -9.12 -1.53 -47.89
N ILE A 475 -8.52 -0.82 -46.92
CA ILE A 475 -7.24 -0.10 -47.11
C ILE A 475 -6.06 -1.08 -47.24
N LEU A 476 -6.08 -2.19 -46.51
CA LEU A 476 -5.07 -3.25 -46.64
C LEU A 476 -5.22 -4.07 -47.93
N ALA A 477 -6.42 -4.17 -48.49
CA ALA A 477 -6.67 -4.85 -49.76
C ALA A 477 -6.25 -4.01 -50.99
N GLN A 478 -6.35 -2.67 -50.93
CA GLN A 478 -5.90 -1.80 -52.03
C GLN A 478 -4.39 -1.51 -52.02
N GLY A 479 -3.70 -1.68 -50.88
CA GLY A 479 -2.24 -1.57 -50.79
C GLY A 479 -1.44 -2.74 -51.39
N ARG A 480 -2.11 -3.79 -51.90
CA ARG A 480 -1.48 -4.97 -52.53
C ARG A 480 -1.68 -5.09 -54.04
N ILE A 481 -2.31 -4.09 -54.68
CA ILE A 481 -2.48 -4.02 -56.14
C ILE A 481 -1.82 -2.75 -56.68
N GLN A 482 -0.55 -2.50 -56.32
CA GLN A 482 0.39 -1.71 -57.12
C GLN A 482 1.81 -2.19 -56.79
N LYS A 483 2.24 -3.23 -57.51
CA LYS A 483 3.63 -3.43 -57.92
C LYS A 483 3.65 -3.42 -59.44
#